data_AF-A0A1M6Y3F1-F1
#
_entry.id   AF-A0A1M6Y3F1-F1
#
_cell.length_a   1.000
_cell.length_b   1.000
_cell.length_c   1.000
_cell.angle_alpha   90.00
_cell.angle_beta   90.00
_cell.angle_gamma   90.00
#
_symmetry.space_group_name_H-M   'P 1'
#
loop_
_entity.id
_entity.type
_entity.pdbx_description
1 polymer ?
#
loop_
_entity_poly.entity_id
_entity_poly.type
_entity_poly.pdbx_seq_one_letter_code
_entity_poly.pdbx_strand_id
1 'polypeptide(L)' 'MSKAIAGHKYRHYKKETMIYTVVTADALDCESVKPLVVYRSEYETPDHPKGTLWVRNREDFESKATLADGTVVDRFTEI' A
#
# COMPACT_ATOMS: atom_id res chain seq x y z
N MET A 1 -10.15 -8.93 -10.08
CA MET A 1 -8.90 -8.29 -10.56
C MET A 1 -8.25 -7.59 -9.37
N SER A 2 -6.92 -7.56 -9.29
CA SER A 2 -6.21 -6.93 -8.18
C SER A 2 -6.51 -5.43 -8.14
N LYS A 3 -6.63 -4.86 -6.93
CA LYS A 3 -6.75 -3.41 -6.73
C LYS A 3 -5.40 -2.71 -6.75
N ALA A 4 -4.28 -3.42 -6.65
CA ALA A 4 -2.94 -2.85 -6.66
C ALA A 4 -2.40 -2.78 -8.10
N ILE A 5 -2.68 -1.68 -8.80
CA ILE A 5 -2.36 -1.52 -10.22
C ILE A 5 -1.00 -0.81 -10.35
N ALA A 6 -0.06 -1.42 -11.09
CA ALA A 6 1.25 -0.83 -11.32
C ALA A 6 1.14 0.56 -11.99
N GLY A 7 1.88 1.53 -11.46
CA GLY A 7 1.86 2.93 -11.90
C GLY A 7 0.79 3.80 -11.25
N HIS A 8 -0.20 3.21 -10.58
CA HIS A 8 -1.29 3.96 -9.95
C HIS A 8 -0.91 4.44 -8.55
N LYS A 9 -1.58 5.51 -8.10
CA LYS A 9 -1.35 6.14 -6.80
C LYS A 9 -2.44 5.75 -5.81
N TYR A 10 -2.02 5.55 -4.57
CA TYR A 10 -2.88 5.15 -3.48
C TYR A 10 -2.60 6.00 -2.25
N ARG A 11 -3.66 6.36 -1.54
CA ARG A 11 -3.62 7.02 -0.24
C ARG A 11 -3.87 6.00 0.85
N HIS A 12 -3.03 5.97 1.87
CA HIS A 12 -3.27 5.14 3.05
C HIS A 12 -4.25 5.83 4.00
N TYR A 13 -5.18 5.07 4.58
CA TYR A 13 -6.26 5.59 5.43
C TYR A 13 -5.79 6.44 6.63
N LYS A 14 -4.55 6.24 7.10
CA LYS A 14 -4.03 6.90 8.31
C LYS A 14 -3.90 8.42 8.16
N LYS A 15 -3.46 8.92 7.01
CA LYS A 15 -3.18 10.35 6.79
C LYS A 15 -3.30 10.69 5.31
N GLU A 16 -3.84 11.87 5.01
CA GLU A 16 -3.99 12.33 3.62
C GLU A 16 -2.66 12.47 2.85
N THR A 17 -1.58 12.74 3.57
CA THR A 17 -0.23 12.90 3.02
C THR A 17 0.49 11.58 2.74
N MET A 18 -0.04 10.45 3.23
CA MET A 18 0.55 9.13 3.03
C MET A 18 0.17 8.58 1.65
N ILE A 19 0.80 9.16 0.62
CA ILE A 19 0.62 8.77 -0.78
C ILE A 19 1.73 7.82 -1.21
N TYR A 20 1.33 6.79 -1.96
CA TYR A 20 2.23 5.78 -2.49
C TYR A 20 1.92 5.52 -3.96
N THR A 21 2.93 5.15 -4.74
CA THR A 21 2.78 4.66 -6.10
C THR A 21 3.08 3.17 -6.12
N VAL A 22 2.18 2.34 -6.65
CA VAL A 22 2.47 0.90 -6.82
C VAL A 22 3.49 0.74 -7.95
N VAL A 23 4.60 0.06 -7.65
CA VAL A 23 5.65 -0.23 -8.62
C VAL A 23 5.33 -1.52 -9.37
N THR A 24 4.96 -2.57 -8.65
CA THR A 24 4.48 -3.83 -9.22
C THR A 24 3.62 -4.58 -8.22
N ALA A 25 2.62 -5.30 -8.74
CA ALA A 25 1.81 -6.25 -8.00
C ALA A 25 1.94 -7.65 -8.63
N ASP A 26 3.11 -8.00 -9.16
CA ASP A 26 3.41 -9.36 -9.66
C ASP A 26 4.52 -10.03 -8.84
N ALA A 27 4.89 -9.44 -7.70
CA ALA A 27 5.88 -9.99 -6.78
C ALA A 27 5.30 -11.17 -5.98
N LEU A 28 6.17 -12.14 -5.68
CA LEU A 28 5.88 -13.26 -4.80
C LEU A 28 6.92 -13.30 -3.68
N ASP A 29 6.46 -13.67 -2.48
CA ASP A 29 7.35 -13.99 -1.37
C ASP A 29 8.16 -15.25 -1.67
N CYS A 30 9.48 -15.22 -1.48
CA CYS A 30 10.34 -16.33 -1.88
C CYS A 30 10.23 -17.56 -0.96
N GLU A 31 9.77 -17.39 0.28
CA GLU A 31 9.62 -18.49 1.23
C GLU A 31 8.23 -19.14 1.16
N SER A 32 7.18 -18.32 1.02
CA SER A 32 5.79 -18.75 1.10
C SER A 32 5.02 -18.72 -0.23
N VAL A 33 5.61 -18.14 -1.29
CA VAL A 33 4.99 -17.96 -2.61
C VAL A 33 3.70 -17.13 -2.53
N LYS A 34 3.53 -16.33 -1.48
CA LYS A 34 2.36 -15.46 -1.31
C LYS A 34 2.46 -14.22 -2.20
N PRO A 35 1.34 -13.74 -2.76
CA PRO A 35 1.34 -12.51 -3.55
C PRO A 35 1.72 -11.28 -2.72
N LEU A 36 2.70 -10.55 -3.21
CA LEU A 36 3.19 -9.29 -2.64
C LEU A 36 2.84 -8.11 -3.55
N VAL A 37 2.91 -6.92 -2.97
CA VAL A 37 2.83 -5.62 -3.65
C VAL A 37 4.08 -4.85 -3.25
N VAL A 38 4.78 -4.33 -4.26
CA VAL A 38 5.91 -3.42 -4.09
C VAL A 38 5.44 -2.02 -4.45
N TYR A 39 5.60 -1.07 -3.54
CA TYR A 39 5.13 0.29 -3.71
C TYR A 39 6.10 1.30 -3.10
N ARG A 40 6.09 2.52 -3.64
CA ARG A 40 7.02 3.61 -3.31
C ARG A 40 6.30 4.71 -2.55
N SER A 41 6.89 5.22 -1.47
CA SER A 41 6.38 6.44 -0.81
C SER A 41 6.61 7.69 -1.65
N GLU A 42 5.59 8.54 -1.78
CA GLU A 42 5.67 9.83 -2.49
C GLU A 42 5.88 11.03 -1.55
N TYR A 43 6.13 10.75 -0.26
CA TYR A 43 6.34 11.69 0.82
C TYR A 43 7.56 11.30 1.65
N GLU A 44 8.11 12.27 2.38
CA GLU A 44 9.26 12.10 3.28
C GLU A 44 8.82 12.08 4.74
N THR A 45 9.55 11.34 5.58
CA THR A 45 9.41 11.35 7.04
C THR A 45 10.79 11.45 7.69
N PRO A 46 10.87 11.77 9.00
CA PRO A 46 12.13 11.68 9.73
C PRO A 46 12.75 10.27 9.74
N ASP A 47 11.93 9.23 9.60
CA ASP A 47 12.36 7.83 9.68
C ASP A 47 12.81 7.27 8.33
N HIS A 48 12.27 7.79 7.23
CA HIS A 48 12.56 7.30 5.88
C HIS A 48 12.37 8.39 4.81
N PRO A 49 13.26 8.46 3.81
CA PRO A 49 13.18 9.48 2.77
C PRO A 49 11.97 9.27 1.84
N LYS A 50 11.68 10.29 1.01
CA LYS A 50 10.79 10.12 -0.14
C LYS A 50 11.40 9.09 -1.10
N GLY A 51 10.56 8.22 -1.66
CA GLY A 51 11.00 7.21 -2.60
C GLY A 51 11.32 5.85 -1.97
N THR A 52 11.15 5.69 -0.66
CA THR A 52 11.31 4.39 0.02
C THR A 52 10.37 3.35 -0.58
N LEU A 53 10.94 2.19 -0.93
CA LEU A 53 10.20 1.02 -1.38
C LEU A 53 9.73 0.21 -0.18
N TRP A 54 8.47 -0.17 -0.22
CA TRP A 54 7.82 -1.03 0.75
C TRP A 54 7.33 -2.30 0.06
N VAL A 55 7.35 -3.39 0.81
CA VAL A 55 6.87 -4.69 0.36
C VAL A 55 5.78 -5.14 1.34
N ARG A 56 4.64 -5.57 0.82
CA ARG A 56 3.50 -5.96 1.64
C ARG A 56 2.72 -7.10 1.00
N ASN A 57 2.11 -7.94 1.84
CA ASN A 57 1.13 -8.91 1.38
C ASN A 57 0.01 -8.22 0.60
N ARG A 58 -0.35 -8.75 -0.56
CA ARG A 58 -1.41 -8.18 -1.41
C ARG A 58 -2.74 -8.14 -0.70
N GLU A 59 -3.10 -9.22 -0.01
CA GLU A 59 -4.33 -9.29 0.76
C GLU A 59 -4.42 -8.17 1.82
N ASP A 60 -3.30 -7.83 2.46
CA ASP A 60 -3.28 -6.74 3.46
C ASP A 60 -3.31 -5.36 2.79
N PHE A 61 -2.70 -5.21 1.61
CA PHE A 61 -2.81 -3.97 0.83
C PHE A 61 -4.25 -3.71 0.39
N GLU A 62 -4.93 -4.75 -0.09
CA GLU A 62 -6.31 -4.68 -0.58
C GLU A 62 -7.36 -4.79 0.54
N SER A 63 -6.91 -4.91 1.79
CA SER A 63 -7.77 -5.09 2.96
C SER A 63 -8.52 -3.80 3.32
N LYS A 64 -9.46 -3.96 4.25
CA LYS A 64 -10.09 -2.85 4.95
C LYS A 64 -9.44 -2.64 6.32
N ALA A 65 -9.58 -1.44 6.87
CA ALA A 65 -9.20 -1.06 8.22
C ALA A 65 -10.44 -0.57 8.98
N THR A 66 -10.58 -0.99 10.23
CA THR A 66 -11.60 -0.48 11.14
C THR A 66 -11.00 0.67 11.95
N LEU A 67 -11.63 1.83 11.87
CA LEU A 67 -11.27 3.02 12.64
C LEU A 67 -11.80 2.93 14.07
N ALA A 68 -11.34 3.81 14.95
CA ALA A 68 -11.71 3.81 16.37
C ALA A 68 -13.22 4.06 16.61
N ASP A 69 -13.89 4.71 15.67
CA ASP A 69 -15.34 4.96 15.67
C ASP A 69 -16.16 3.79 15.08
N GLY A 70 -15.50 2.69 14.70
CA GLY A 70 -16.12 1.53 14.06
C GLY A 70 -16.29 1.67 12.54
N THR A 71 -15.93 2.81 11.95
CA THR A 71 -16.00 3.01 10.50
C THR A 71 -15.03 2.08 9.78
N VAL A 72 -15.49 1.41 8.72
CA VAL A 72 -14.67 0.51 7.90
C VAL A 72 -14.28 1.20 6.60
N VAL A 73 -12.99 1.37 6.37
CA VAL A 73 -12.43 2.02 5.17
C VAL A 73 -11.47 1.09 4.45
N ASP A 74 -11.26 1.28 3.14
CA ASP A 74 -10.18 0.59 2.42
C ASP A 74 -8.83 1.06 3.00
N ARG A 75 -7.90 0.12 3.22
CA ARG A 75 -6.58 0.46 3.77
C ARG A 75 -5.83 1.42 2.84
N PHE A 76 -5.95 1.17 1.55
CA PHE A 76 -5.41 1.99 0.46
C PHE A 76 -6.52 2.34 -0.52
N THR A 77 -6.72 3.62 -0.78
CA THR A 77 -7.69 4.14 -1.75
C THR A 77 -6.95 4.71 -2.94
N GLU A 78 -7.32 4.30 -4.15
CA GLU A 78 -6.77 4.85 -5.40
C GLU A 78 -7.17 6.33 -5.56
N ILE A 79 -6.26 7.16 -6.09
CA ILE A 79 -6.44 8.61 -6.25
C ILE A 79 -5.96 9.15 -7.60
#